data_AF-I4EEG8-F1
#
_entry.id   AF-I4EEG8-F1
#
_cell.length_a   1.000
_cell.length_b   1.000
_cell.length_c   1.000
_cell.angle_alpha   90.00
_cell.angle_beta   90.00
_cell.angle_gamma   90.00
#
_symmetry.space_group_name_H-M   'P 1'
#
loop_
_entity.id
_entity.type
_entity.pdbx_description
1 polymer ?
#
loop_
_entity_poly.entity_id
_entity_poly.type
_entity_poly.pdbx_seq_one_letter_code
_entity_poly.pdbx_strand_id
1 'polypeptide(L)'
;MPLLFIFNILSTLLTIMMWAIIARALISWFDRGMRNPISQLLVQITEPFIAPIRRVLPTAGMIDFSPMVAILLIYVLQMMLTTAVR
;
A
#
# COMPACT_ATOMS: atom_id res chain seq x y z
N MET A 1 17.92 13.08 -18.53
CA MET A 1 17.12 14.31 -18.34
C MET A 1 16.26 14.15 -17.10
N PRO A 2 16.31 15.08 -16.13
CA PRO A 2 15.89 14.92 -14.73
C PRO A 2 14.47 14.37 -14.49
N LEU A 3 13.55 14.56 -15.42
CA LEU A 3 12.18 14.06 -15.34
C LEU A 3 12.11 12.52 -15.22
N LEU A 4 12.95 11.79 -15.97
CA LEU A 4 12.99 10.32 -15.92
C LEU A 4 13.46 9.80 -14.56
N PHE A 5 14.36 10.54 -13.90
CA PHE A 5 14.84 10.19 -12.57
C PHE A 5 13.73 10.31 -11.53
N ILE A 6 12.97 11.41 -11.58
CA ILE A 6 11.81 11.64 -10.70
C ILE A 6 10.75 10.54 -10.92
N PHE A 7 10.45 10.22 -12.18
CA PHE A 7 9.54 9.14 -12.54
C PHE A 7 9.99 7.79 -11.94
N ASN A 8 11.26 7.42 -12.11
CA ASN A 8 11.78 6.14 -11.60
C ASN A 8 11.71 6.07 -10.07
N ILE A 9 12.02 7.16 -9.37
CA ILE A 9 11.86 7.24 -7.91
C ILE A 9 10.41 7.01 -7.53
N LEU A 10 9.47 7.74 -8.15
CA LEU A 10 8.05 7.62 -7.82
C LEU A 10 7.51 6.21 -8.11
N SER A 11 7.86 5.63 -9.26
CA SER A 11 7.48 4.26 -9.62
C SER A 11 8.02 3.24 -8.62
N THR A 12 9.27 3.43 -8.17
CA THR A 12 9.90 2.57 -7.16
C THR A 12 9.18 2.69 -5.81
N LEU A 13 8.87 3.92 -5.37
CA LEU A 13 8.14 4.15 -4.12
C LEU A 13 6.75 3.51 -4.14
N LEU A 14 6.00 3.65 -5.24
CA LEU A 14 4.70 2.99 -5.40
C LEU A 14 4.83 1.47 -5.34
N THR A 15 5.87 0.91 -5.97
CA THR A 15 6.14 -0.53 -5.94
C THR A 15 6.46 -1.01 -4.52
N ILE A 16 7.32 -0.28 -3.80
CA ILE A 16 7.65 -0.58 -2.39
C ILE A 16 6.39 -0.52 -1.52
N MET A 17 5.55 0.51 -1.68
CA MET A 17 4.31 0.66 -0.92
C MET A 17 3.34 -0.49 -1.19
N MET A 18 3.21 -0.92 -2.44
CA MET A 18 2.39 -2.08 -2.82
C MET A 18 2.86 -3.34 -2.08
N TRP A 19 4.17 -3.64 -2.12
CA TRP A 19 4.73 -4.79 -1.42
C TRP A 19 4.64 -4.68 0.09
N ALA A 20 4.78 -3.48 0.66
CA ALA A 20 4.60 -3.25 2.09
C ALA A 20 3.16 -3.54 2.54
N ILE A 21 2.15 -3.13 1.74
CA ILE A 21 0.74 -3.42 2.02
C ILE A 21 0.45 -4.92 1.90
N ILE A 22 1.00 -5.59 0.89
CA ILE A 22 0.90 -7.05 0.73
C ILE A 22 1.54 -7.75 1.93
N ALA A 23 2.76 -7.37 2.31
CA ALA A 23 3.46 -7.93 3.45
C ALA A 23 2.68 -7.73 4.76
N ARG A 24 2.12 -6.54 4.98
CA ARG A 24 1.24 -6.27 6.12
C ARG A 24 0.03 -7.21 6.14
N ALA A 25 -0.66 -7.35 5.00
CA ALA A 25 -1.84 -8.20 4.90
C ALA A 25 -1.50 -9.67 5.19
N LEU A 26 -0.42 -10.18 4.60
CA LEU A 26 0.06 -11.55 4.85
C LEU A 26 0.46 -11.76 6.30
N ILE A 27 1.25 -10.85 6.89
CA ILE A 27 1.70 -10.96 8.28
C ILE A 27 0.52 -10.90 9.25
N SER A 28 -0.53 -10.12 8.96
CA SER A 28 -1.72 -10.04 9.82
C SER A 28 -2.43 -11.38 10.03
N TRP A 29 -2.26 -12.36 9.12
CA TRP A 29 -2.78 -13.72 9.30
C TRP A 29 -2.02 -14.51 10.35
N PHE A 30 -0.71 -14.27 10.48
CA PHE A 30 0.19 -14.98 11.41
C PHE A 30 0.36 -14.25 12.75
N ASP A 31 0.49 -12.92 12.72
CA ASP A 31 0.62 -12.03 13.88
C ASP A 31 -0.61 -11.12 13.96
N ARG A 32 -1.75 -11.70 14.38
CA ARG A 32 -3.03 -10.98 14.50
C ARG A 32 -2.99 -9.79 15.46
N GLY A 33 -2.03 -9.76 16.38
CA GLY A 33 -1.85 -8.68 17.32
C GLY A 33 -0.89 -7.59 16.85
N MET A 34 -0.25 -7.76 15.69
CA MET A 34 0.81 -6.91 15.16
C MET A 34 1.85 -6.56 16.25
N ARG A 35 2.26 -7.56 17.03
CA ARG A 35 3.13 -7.35 18.21
C ARG A 35 4.60 -7.34 17.84
N ASN A 36 4.99 -7.93 16.72
CA ASN A 36 6.36 -7.94 16.24
C ASN A 36 6.79 -6.52 15.78
N PRO A 37 8.01 -6.04 16.09
CA PRO A 37 8.51 -4.76 15.58
C PRO A 37 8.38 -4.58 14.06
N ILE A 38 8.54 -5.65 13.28
CA ILE A 38 8.41 -5.61 11.81
C ILE A 38 6.95 -5.38 11.40
N SER A 39 5.99 -6.04 12.06
CA SER A 39 4.57 -5.85 11.75
C SER A 39 4.09 -4.45 12.15
N GLN A 40 4.59 -3.91 13.27
CA GLN A 40 4.34 -2.53 13.68
C GLN A 40 4.91 -1.52 12.68
N LEU A 41 6.13 -1.73 12.19
CA LEU A 41 6.75 -0.88 11.17
C LEU A 41 5.88 -0.84 9.89
N LEU A 42 5.44 -2.02 9.42
CA LEU A 42 4.57 -2.11 8.25
C LEU A 42 3.24 -1.38 8.47
N VAL A 43 2.64 -1.51 9.65
CA VAL A 43 1.45 -0.72 10.01
C VAL A 43 1.76 0.76 9.94
N GLN A 44 2.81 1.25 10.60
CA GLN A 44 3.15 2.67 10.62
C GLN A 44 3.36 3.27 9.22
N ILE A 45 4.03 2.55 8.33
CA ILE A 45 4.31 3.02 6.97
C ILE A 45 3.05 3.01 6.10
N THR A 46 2.19 1.98 6.25
CA THR A 46 1.04 1.78 5.35
C THR A 46 -0.26 2.40 5.86
N GLU A 47 -0.38 2.67 7.17
CA GLU A 47 -1.61 3.21 7.80
C GLU A 47 -2.04 4.57 7.23
N PRO A 48 -1.15 5.53 6.90
CA PRO A 48 -1.58 6.78 6.29
C PRO A 48 -2.34 6.60 4.96
N PHE A 49 -2.07 5.51 4.24
CA PHE A 49 -2.75 5.17 2.98
C PHE A 49 -3.98 4.30 3.20
N ILE A 50 -3.93 3.39 4.17
CA ILE A 50 -5.01 2.44 4.46
C ILE A 50 -6.13 3.08 5.30
N ALA A 51 -5.81 3.92 6.28
CA ALA A 51 -6.80 4.51 7.19
C ALA A 51 -7.86 5.36 6.48
N PRO A 52 -7.53 6.22 5.48
CA PRO A 52 -8.54 6.93 4.70
C PRO A 52 -9.48 5.99 3.94
N ILE A 53 -8.94 4.91 3.37
CA ILE A 53 -9.72 3.89 2.64
C ILE A 53 -10.69 3.18 3.60
N ARG A 54 -10.21 2.83 4.80
CA ARG A 54 -11.02 2.19 5.84
C ARG A 54 -12.15 3.06 6.37
N ARG A 55 -12.04 4.39 6.24
CA ARG A 55 -13.15 5.31 6.60
C ARG A 55 -14.30 5.28 5.59
N VAL A 56 -14.00 4.92 4.34
CA VAL A 56 -14.98 4.88 3.25
C VAL A 56 -15.55 3.47 3.08
N LEU A 57 -14.72 2.45 3.25
CA LEU A 57 -15.15 1.05 3.20
C LEU A 57 -15.76 0.64 4.55
N PRO A 58 -17.03 0.22 4.60
CA PRO A 58 -17.55 -0.41 5.80
C PRO A 58 -16.73 -1.67 6.10
N THR A 59 -16.29 -1.84 7.35
CA THR A 59 -15.62 -3.06 7.78
C THR A 59 -16.60 -4.22 7.63
N ALA A 60 -16.32 -5.13 6.68
CA ALA A 60 -17.10 -6.33 6.47
C ALA A 60 -16.76 -7.36 7.57
N GLY A 61 -17.28 -7.14 8.77
CA GLY A 61 -17.02 -7.98 9.93
C GLY A 61 -15.56 -7.94 10.37
N MET A 62 -14.92 -9.11 10.47
CA MET A 62 -13.55 -9.27 10.97
C MET A 62 -12.45 -9.10 9.91
N ILE A 63 -12.82 -8.91 8.64
CA ILE A 63 -11.86 -8.86 7.52
C ILE A 63 -11.73 -7.41 7.03
N ASP A 64 -10.50 -6.90 7.04
CA ASP A 64 -10.19 -5.60 6.48
C ASP A 64 -9.87 -5.73 4.98
N PHE A 65 -10.78 -5.27 4.12
CA PHE A 65 -10.59 -5.23 2.67
C PHE A 65 -9.82 -3.98 2.19
N SER A 66 -9.52 -3.04 3.08
CA SER A 66 -8.79 -1.81 2.74
C SER A 66 -7.42 -2.06 2.08
N PRO A 67 -6.64 -3.09 2.46
CA PRO A 67 -5.39 -3.43 1.76
C PRO A 67 -5.58 -3.76 0.28
N MET A 68 -6.65 -4.48 -0.08
CA MET A 68 -6.94 -4.80 -1.49
C MET A 68 -7.25 -3.54 -2.29
N VAL A 69 -8.06 -2.65 -1.73
CA VAL A 69 -8.40 -1.38 -2.38
C VAL A 69 -7.16 -0.48 -2.49
N ALA A 70 -6.30 -0.46 -1.48
CA ALA A 70 -5.04 0.29 -1.52
C ALA A 70 -4.11 -0.22 -2.64
N ILE A 71 -3.98 -1.55 -2.78
CA ILE A 71 -3.19 -2.17 -3.87
C ILE A 71 -3.78 -1.80 -5.23
N LEU A 72 -5.10 -1.86 -5.40
CA LEU A 72 -5.77 -1.47 -6.64
C LEU A 72 -5.50 0.00 -7.00
N LEU A 73 -5.60 0.91 -6.03
CA LEU A 73 -5.29 2.32 -6.23
C LEU A 73 -3.83 2.53 -6.64
N ILE A 74 -2.89 1.85 -6.01
CA ILE A 74 -1.47 1.91 -6.38
C ILE A 74 -1.25 1.40 -7.81
N TYR A 75 -1.92 0.31 -8.20
CA TYR A 75 -1.82 -0.22 -9.56
C TYR A 75 -2.33 0.79 -10.60
N VAL A 76 -3.48 1.41 -10.35
CA VAL A 76 -4.03 2.47 -11.21
C VAL A 76 -3.07 3.66 -11.30
N LEU A 77 -2.51 4.10 -10.17
CA LEU A 77 -1.54 5.20 -10.14
C LEU A 77 -0.27 4.86 -10.94
N GLN A 78 0.24 3.63 -10.83
CA GLN A 78 1.37 3.18 -11.64
C GLN A 78 1.04 3.19 -13.12
N MET A 79 -0.13 2.66 -13.51
CA MET A 79 -0.57 2.67 -14.90
C MET A 79 -0.61 4.09 -15.45
N MET A 80 -1.28 5.02 -14.77
CA MET A 80 -1.35 6.43 -15.16
C MET A 80 0.04 7.07 -15.27
N LEU A 81 0.92 6.80 -14.30
CA LEU A 81 2.28 7.32 -14.29
C LEU A 81 3.08 6.83 -15.49
N THR A 82 3.01 5.53 -15.81
CA THR A 82 3.72 4.95 -16.97
C THR A 82 3.17 5.46 -18.30
N THR A 83 1.87 5.68 -18.42
CA THR A 83 1.25 6.26 -19.62
C THR A 83 1.67 7.72 -19.81
N ALA A 84 1.82 8.49 -18.74
CA ALA A 84 2.19 9.91 -18.82
C ALA A 84 3.64 10.18 -19.28
N VAL A 85 4.52 9.18 -19.20
CA VAL A 85 5.95 9.30 -19.56
C VAL A 85 6.27 8.70 -20.93
N ARG A 86 5.35 7.91 -21.50
CA ARG A 86 5.40 7.45 -22.89
C ARG A 86 4.96 8.57 -23.82
#